data_AF-A0A352XZD5-F1
#
_entry.id   AF-A0A352XZD5-F1
#
_cell.length_a   1.000
_cell.length_b   1.000
_cell.length_c   1.000
_cell.angle_alpha   90.00
_cell.angle_beta   90.00
_cell.angle_gamma   90.00
#
_symmetry.space_group_name_H-M   'P 1'
#
loop_
_entity.id
_entity.type
_entity.pdbx_description
1 polymer ?
#
loop_
_entity_poly.entity_id
_entity_poly.type
_entity_poly.pdbx_seq_one_letter_code
_entity_poly.pdbx_strand_id
1 'polypeptide(L)'
;RQVPDPLLQAKLTPQYAMGCKRILLSDDFYPALTRPNVEVITDRIREVRAHSIVTEDATEYEIDTIICGTGFHVTDTQLPQYIHGRGGCSLN
;
A
#
# COMPACT_ATOMS: atom_id res chain seq x y z
N ARG A 1 -5.27 -13.51 20.30
CA ARG A 1 -4.52 -12.35 19.72
C ARG A 1 -3.86 -12.86 18.44
N GLN A 2 -4.14 -12.29 17.27
CA GLN A 2 -3.65 -12.83 15.98
C GLN A 2 -2.18 -12.53 15.72
N VAL A 3 -1.65 -11.41 16.22
CA VAL A 3 -0.22 -11.05 16.15
C VAL A 3 0.37 -11.09 17.56
N PRO A 4 1.10 -12.16 17.94
CA PRO A 4 1.66 -12.31 19.29
C PRO A 4 2.96 -11.52 19.48
N ASP A 5 3.75 -11.31 18.43
CA ASP A 5 5.00 -10.55 18.48
C ASP A 5 4.71 -9.04 18.66
N PRO A 6 5.17 -8.42 19.77
CA PRO A 6 4.96 -7.00 20.01
C PRO A 6 5.67 -6.09 18.99
N LEU A 7 6.80 -6.52 18.41
CA LEU A 7 7.52 -5.72 17.41
C LEU A 7 6.74 -5.68 16.10
N LEU A 8 6.27 -6.84 15.63
CA LEU A 8 5.38 -6.91 14.47
C LEU A 8 4.07 -6.15 14.72
N GLN A 9 3.50 -6.25 15.92
CA GLN A 9 2.29 -5.48 16.25
C GLN A 9 2.52 -3.96 16.13
N ALA A 10 3.66 -3.45 16.60
CA ALA A 10 4.00 -2.04 16.47
C ALA A 10 4.12 -1.61 14.99
N LYS A 11 4.77 -2.43 14.15
CA LYS A 11 4.85 -2.19 12.69
C LYS A 11 3.48 -2.11 12.01
N LEU A 12 2.54 -2.96 12.45
CA LEU A 12 1.20 -3.06 11.85
C LEU A 12 0.18 -2.06 12.41
N THR A 13 0.50 -1.37 13.50
CA THR A 13 -0.42 -0.41 14.13
C THR A 13 -0.37 0.91 13.38
N PRO A 14 -1.47 1.38 12.75
CA PRO A 14 -1.42 2.61 11.99
C PRO A 14 -1.34 3.86 12.87
N GLN A 15 -0.57 4.86 12.43
CA GLN A 15 -0.41 6.16 13.11
C GLN A 15 -1.44 7.21 12.64
N TYR A 16 -2.64 6.77 12.27
CA TYR A 16 -3.76 7.63 11.88
C TYR A 16 -5.03 7.24 12.64
N ALA A 17 -5.96 8.19 12.80
CA ALA A 17 -7.21 7.93 13.49
C ALA A 17 -8.11 6.94 12.72
N MET A 18 -8.86 6.11 13.45
CA MET A 18 -9.82 5.19 12.85
C MET A 18 -10.81 5.96 11.95
N GLY A 19 -11.06 5.45 10.75
CA GLY A 19 -11.94 6.08 9.76
C GLY A 19 -11.26 7.07 8.81
N CYS A 20 -10.04 7.54 9.10
CA CYS A 20 -9.26 8.35 8.14
C CYS A 20 -8.83 7.57 6.90
N LYS A 21 -8.90 6.23 6.96
CA LYS A 21 -8.73 5.31 5.83
C LYS A 21 -9.89 4.31 5.85
N ARG A 22 -10.22 3.76 4.67
CA ARG A 22 -11.25 2.73 4.53
C ARG A 22 -10.89 1.52 5.40
N ILE A 23 -11.80 1.12 6.28
CA ILE A 23 -11.63 -0.07 7.12
C ILE A 23 -11.69 -1.31 6.22
N LEU A 24 -10.72 -2.21 6.38
CA LEU A 24 -10.67 -3.50 5.73
C LEU A 24 -11.08 -4.58 6.74
N LEU A 25 -11.89 -5.53 6.29
CA LEU A 25 -12.33 -6.68 7.10
C LEU A 25 -11.74 -7.94 6.48
N SER A 26 -10.95 -8.66 7.25
CA SER A 26 -10.31 -9.91 6.83
C SER A 26 -9.95 -10.73 8.06
N ASP A 27 -10.32 -12.00 8.04
CA ASP A 27 -9.93 -12.96 9.08
C ASP A 27 -8.49 -13.47 8.85
N ASP A 28 -8.00 -13.39 7.61
CA ASP A 28 -6.75 -14.03 7.16
C ASP A 28 -5.54 -13.09 7.10
N PHE A 29 -5.75 -11.77 7.04
CA PHE A 29 -4.66 -10.80 6.84
C PHE A 29 -3.59 -10.88 7.94
N TYR A 30 -3.96 -10.76 9.21
CA TYR A 30 -3.00 -10.81 10.30
C TYR A 30 -2.32 -12.19 10.47
N PRO A 31 -3.05 -13.32 10.42
CA PRO A 31 -2.42 -14.64 10.42
C PRO A 31 -1.37 -14.82 9.32
N ALA A 32 -1.63 -14.33 8.11
CA ALA A 32 -0.68 -14.42 7.00
C ALA A 32 0.65 -13.73 7.31
N LEU A 33 0.62 -12.58 7.99
CA LEU A 33 1.82 -11.81 8.35
C LEU A 33 2.66 -12.44 9.47
N THR A 34 2.14 -13.44 10.17
CA THR A 34 2.86 -14.17 11.25
C THR A 34 3.52 -15.46 10.78
N ARG A 35 3.36 -15.82 9.49
CA ARG A 35 3.91 -17.07 8.96
C ARG A 35 5.45 -17.00 8.89
N PRO A 36 6.15 -18.12 9.07
CA PRO A 36 7.62 -18.16 9.06
C PRO A 36 8.24 -17.76 7.71
N ASN A 37 7.46 -17.75 6.63
CA ASN A 37 7.90 -17.41 5.29
C ASN A 37 7.48 -15.97 4.86
N VAL A 38 7.09 -15.13 5.82
CA VAL A 38 6.63 -13.76 5.56
C VAL A 38 7.43 -12.81 6.43
N GLU A 39 7.92 -11.74 5.82
CA GLU A 39 8.63 -10.67 6.50
C GLU A 39 7.94 -9.32 6.20
N VAL A 40 7.78 -8.49 7.23
CA VAL A 40 7.19 -7.16 7.12
C VAL A 40 8.28 -6.11 7.22
N ILE A 41 8.58 -5.49 6.08
CA ILE A 41 9.55 -4.40 5.94
C ILE A 41 8.79 -3.07 5.83
N THR A 42 9.08 -2.15 6.75
CA THR A 42 8.46 -0.80 6.79
C THR A 42 9.44 0.30 6.41
N ASP A 43 10.69 -0.06 6.14
CA ASP A 43 11.74 0.86 5.75
C ASP A 43 11.49 1.44 4.36
N ARG A 44 11.99 2.66 4.14
CA ARG A 44 11.84 3.33 2.84
C ARG A 44 12.64 2.56 1.79
N ILE A 45 12.03 2.36 0.63
CA ILE A 45 12.70 1.80 -0.54
C ILE A 45 13.58 2.88 -1.16
N ARG A 46 14.86 2.57 -1.40
CA ARG A 46 15.82 3.42 -2.11
C ARG A 46 15.77 3.16 -3.61
N GLU A 47 15.96 1.91 -4.02
CA GLU A 47 15.99 1.51 -5.43
C GLU A 47 15.54 0.06 -5.63
N VAL A 48 15.11 -0.23 -6.86
CA VAL A 48 14.86 -1.59 -7.35
C VAL A 48 15.99 -1.95 -8.31
N ARG A 49 16.58 -3.12 -8.12
CA ARG A 49 17.60 -3.69 -9.00
C ARG A 49 17.04 -4.89 -9.76
N ALA A 50 17.85 -5.49 -10.62
CA ALA A 50 17.43 -6.60 -11.47
C ALA A 50 16.84 -7.79 -10.69
N HIS A 51 17.34 -8.08 -9.49
CA HIS A 51 16.96 -9.25 -8.68
C HIS A 51 16.75 -8.91 -7.21
N SER A 52 16.58 -7.63 -6.87
CA SER A 52 16.49 -7.20 -5.47
C SER A 52 15.82 -5.84 -5.28
N ILE A 53 15.42 -5.57 -4.03
CA ILE A 53 15.01 -4.25 -3.55
C ILE A 53 16.03 -3.81 -2.50
N VAL A 54 16.49 -2.56 -2.60
CA VAL A 54 17.40 -1.96 -1.62
C VAL A 54 16.62 -0.93 -0.80
N THR A 55 16.67 -1.05 0.52
CA THR A 55 16.10 -0.07 1.47
C THR A 55 17.13 1.01 1.83
N GLU A 56 16.67 2.10 2.44
CA GLU A 56 17.53 3.25 2.75
C GLU A 56 18.65 2.97 3.76
N ASP A 57 18.47 1.96 4.60
CA ASP A 57 19.50 1.43 5.51
C ASP A 57 20.58 0.59 4.78
N ALA A 58 20.50 0.50 3.44
CA ALA A 58 21.34 -0.31 2.58
C ALA A 58 21.16 -1.83 2.72
N THR A 59 20.09 -2.29 3.37
CA THR A 59 19.70 -3.71 3.34
C THR A 59 19.19 -4.07 1.94
N GLU A 60 19.61 -5.23 1.43
CA GLU A 60 19.25 -5.74 0.11
C GLU A 60 18.41 -7.01 0.25
N TYR A 61 17.22 -7.01 -0.34
CA TYR A 61 16.28 -8.14 -0.32
C TYR A 61 16.21 -8.75 -1.70
N GLU A 62 16.70 -9.98 -1.84
CA GLU A 62 16.59 -10.74 -3.10
C GLU A 62 15.13 -11.13 -3.38
N ILE A 63 14.69 -10.88 -4.61
CA ILE A 63 13.33 -11.19 -5.06
C ILE A 63 13.34 -11.59 -6.55
N ASP A 64 12.38 -12.43 -6.93
CA ASP A 64 12.12 -12.80 -8.33
C ASP A 64 10.96 -12.01 -8.95
N THR A 65 10.05 -11.48 -8.12
CA THR A 65 8.77 -10.93 -8.53
C THR A 65 8.38 -9.74 -7.66
N ILE A 66 7.85 -8.68 -8.29
CA ILE A 66 7.26 -7.52 -7.60
C ILE A 66 5.76 -7.47 -7.87
N ILE A 67 4.96 -7.41 -6.82
CA ILE A 67 3.50 -7.22 -6.90
C ILE A 67 3.16 -5.80 -6.44
N CYS A 68 2.66 -4.96 -7.34
CA CYS A 68 2.32 -3.57 -7.05
C CYS A 68 0.93 -3.42 -6.41
N GLY A 69 0.87 -3.42 -5.08
CA GLY A 69 -0.34 -3.14 -4.29
C GLY A 69 -0.60 -1.65 -4.01
N THR A 70 -0.26 -0.74 -4.93
CA THR A 70 -0.16 0.72 -4.70
C THR A 70 -1.47 1.50 -4.91
N GLY A 71 -2.58 0.83 -5.15
CA GLY A 71 -3.90 1.46 -5.34
C GLY A 71 -4.07 2.14 -6.70
N PHE A 72 -4.93 3.16 -6.76
CA PHE A 72 -5.34 3.84 -8.00
C PHE A 72 -5.39 5.35 -7.80
N HIS A 73 -5.18 6.10 -8.88
CA HIS A 73 -5.49 7.52 -8.94
C HIS A 73 -6.98 7.72 -9.25
N VAL A 74 -7.78 8.14 -8.27
CA VAL A 74 -9.25 8.12 -8.36
C VAL A 74 -9.85 9.51 -8.62
N THR A 75 -9.12 10.58 -8.34
CA THR A 75 -9.67 11.94 -8.30
C THR A 75 -9.67 12.66 -9.65
N ASP A 76 -8.79 12.31 -10.58
CA ASP A 76 -8.71 12.97 -11.89
C ASP A 76 -9.38 12.13 -12.97
N THR A 77 -10.70 12.01 -12.91
CA THR A 77 -11.41 11.50 -14.08
C THR A 77 -11.31 12.55 -15.17
N GLN A 78 -10.74 12.18 -16.32
CA GLN A 78 -10.70 13.02 -17.52
C GLN A 78 -12.08 13.18 -18.19
N LEU A 79 -13.16 12.76 -17.54
CA LEU A 79 -14.51 12.82 -18.11
C LEU A 79 -15.06 14.26 -18.19
N PRO A 80 -14.96 15.11 -17.15
CA PRO A 80 -15.56 16.44 -17.17
C PRO A 80 -15.01 17.37 -18.26
N GLN A 81 -13.73 17.22 -18.64
CA GLN A 81 -13.11 17.99 -19.73
C GLN A 81 -13.72 17.72 -21.11
N TYR A 82 -14.50 16.64 -21.27
CA TYR A 82 -15.16 16.31 -22.53
C TYR A 82 -16.69 16.49 -22.48
N ILE A 83 -17.24 16.93 -21.34
CA ILE A 83 -18.69 17.04 -21.16
C ILE A 83 -19.10 18.51 -21.32
N HIS A 84 -19.92 18.76 -22.33
CA HIS A 84 -20.56 20.05 -22.57
C HIS A 84 -22.08 19.95 -22.36
N GLY A 85 -22.61 20.79 -21.47
CA GLY A 85 -24.04 20.92 -21.22
C GLY A 85 -24.76 21.81 -22.24
N ARG A 86 -26.00 22.20 -21.91
CA ARG A 86 -26.79 23.11 -22.75
C ARG A 86 -26.06 24.43 -22.96
N GLY A 87 -26.07 24.93 -24.19
CA GLY A 87 -25.34 26.15 -24.56
C GLY A 87 -23.82 25.98 -24.67
N GLY A 88 -23.31 24.73 -24.69
CA GLY A 88 -21.88 24.45 -24.83
C GLY A 88 -21.06 24.63 -23.54
N CYS A 89 -21.73 24.86 -22.40
CA CYS A 89 -21.05 25.09 -21.13
C CYS A 89 -20.29 23.84 -20.67
N SER A 90 -19.01 24.00 -20.37
CA SER A 90 -18.15 22.95 -19.81
C SER A 90 -18.67 22.48 -18.44
N LEU A 91 -18.44 21.21 -18.11
CA LEU A 91 -18.70 20.67 -16.77
C LEU A 91 -17.61 21.08 -15.74
N ASN A 92 -16.40 21.41 -16.20
CA ASN A 92 -15.36 22.06 -15.39
C ASN A 92 -15.58 23.55 -15.22
#